data_AF-A0A7R9MXV7-F1
#
_entry.id   AF-A0A7R9MXV7-F1
#
_cell.length_a   1.000
_cell.length_b   1.000
_cell.length_c   1.000
_cell.angle_alpha   90.00
_cell.angle_beta   90.00
_cell.angle_gamma   90.00
#
_symmetry.space_group_name_H-M   'P 1'
#
loop_
_entity.id
_entity.type
_entity.pdbx_description
1 polymer ?
#
loop_
_entity_poly.entity_id
_entity_poly.type
_entity_poly.pdbx_seq_one_letter_code
_entity_poly.pdbx_strand_id
1 'polypeptide(L)' 'MTIELDKEKAQQVRVSEHREEPCFLNIFNGSFIILRGKRGQTSAKNNWQLFYVRGVVPNEATLVEVEPRVQSLRSRTA' A
#
# COMPACT_ATOMS: atom_id res chain seq x y z
N MET A 1 13.27 8.59 -9.52
CA MET A 1 14.54 9.27 -9.18
C MET A 1 14.64 9.33 -7.66
N THR A 2 15.72 8.82 -7.09
CA THR A 2 16.07 9.00 -5.66
C THR A 2 17.51 9.47 -5.53
N ILE A 3 18.42 8.92 -6.33
CA ILE A 3 19.83 9.31 -6.41
C ILE A 3 20.01 10.77 -6.84
N GLU A 4 19.24 11.24 -7.82
CA GLU A 4 19.32 12.61 -8.33
C GLU A 4 18.83 13.68 -7.34
N LEU A 5 18.08 13.27 -6.31
CA LEU A 5 17.54 14.15 -5.27
C LEU A 5 18.43 14.20 -4.01
N ASP A 6 19.41 13.30 -3.91
CA ASP A 6 20.18 13.09 -2.71
C ASP A 6 21.37 14.06 -2.60
N LYS A 7 21.07 15.30 -2.20
CA LYS A 7 22.07 16.33 -1.93
C LYS A 7 22.84 16.09 -0.63
N GLU A 8 22.23 15.37 0.31
CA GLU A 8 22.71 15.22 1.69
C GLU A 8 23.34 13.85 1.97
N LYS A 9 23.40 12.94 0.98
CA LYS A 9 23.89 11.56 1.11
C LYS A 9 23.16 10.76 2.20
N ALA A 10 21.85 10.96 2.30
CA ALA A 10 21.03 10.25 3.27
C ALA A 10 20.95 8.76 2.94
N GLN A 11 20.67 7.92 3.95
CA GLN A 11 20.45 6.50 3.74
C GLN A 11 19.23 6.28 2.83
N GLN A 12 19.43 5.63 1.69
CA GLN A 12 18.34 5.27 0.77
C GLN A 12 17.90 3.84 1.02
N VAL A 13 16.59 3.64 1.21
CA VAL A 13 15.98 2.31 1.33
C VAL A 13 14.97 2.12 0.21
N ARG A 14 15.11 1.03 -0.54
CA ARG A 14 14.14 0.68 -1.57
C ARG A 14 12.93 0.01 -0.91
N VAL A 15 11.78 0.66 -1.00
CA VAL A 15 10.50 0.10 -0.59
C VAL A 15 9.81 -0.52 -1.80
N SER A 16 9.34 -1.76 -1.66
CA SER A 16 8.59 -2.45 -2.71
C SER A 16 7.14 -2.63 -2.26
N GLU A 17 6.19 -2.45 -3.18
CA GLU A 17 4.77 -2.66 -2.91
C GLU A 17 4.52 -4.06 -2.30
N HIS A 18 3.69 -4.11 -1.27
CA HIS A 18 3.39 -5.28 -0.43
C HIS A 18 4.57 -5.83 0.39
N ARG A 19 5.71 -5.14 0.39
CA ARG A 19 6.91 -5.46 1.20
C ARG A 19 7.46 -4.18 1.87
N GLU A 20 6.55 -3.36 2.36
CA GLU A 20 6.88 -2.14 3.09
C GLU A 20 7.35 -2.46 4.51
N GLU A 21 8.42 -1.79 4.94
CA GLU A 21 8.94 -1.93 6.31
C GLU A 21 8.02 -1.22 7.32
N PRO A 22 7.87 -1.74 8.56
CA PRO A 22 7.04 -1.12 9.59
C PRO A 22 7.38 0.35 9.86
N CYS A 23 8.66 0.69 9.86
CA CYS A 23 9.12 2.06 10.07
C CYS A 23 8.64 3.03 8.99
N PHE A 24 8.54 2.56 7.73
CA PHE A 24 8.01 3.35 6.63
C PHE A 24 6.49 3.53 6.76
N LEU A 25 5.76 2.46 7.11
CA LEU A 25 4.31 2.50 7.28
C LEU A 25 3.91 3.44 8.44
N ASN A 26 4.67 3.45 9.52
CA ASN A 26 4.39 4.28 10.69
C ASN A 26 4.42 5.79 10.39
N ILE A 27 5.12 6.22 9.33
CA ILE A 27 5.13 7.64 8.88
C ILE A 27 3.71 8.11 8.51
N PHE A 28 2.85 7.19 8.06
CA PHE A 28 1.50 7.48 7.63
C PHE A 28 0.45 7.35 8.74
N ASN A 29 0.84 6.96 9.96
CA ASN A 29 -0.06 6.81 11.11
C ASN A 29 -1.35 6.03 10.76
N GLY A 30 -1.21 4.85 10.14
CA GLY A 30 -2.33 3.99 9.75
C GLY A 30 -3.14 4.46 8.53
N SER A 31 -2.72 5.54 7.86
CA SER A 31 -3.42 6.11 6.69
C SER A 31 -2.80 5.69 5.34
N PHE A 32 -1.96 4.66 5.32
CA PHE A 32 -1.32 4.19 4.10
C PHE A 32 -2.30 3.37 3.24
N ILE A 33 -2.43 3.73 1.96
CA ILE A 33 -3.36 3.10 1.02
C ILE A 33 -2.62 2.71 -0.26
N ILE A 34 -2.74 1.45 -0.65
CA ILE A 34 -2.21 0.93 -1.92
C ILE A 34 -3.38 0.80 -2.89
N LEU A 35 -3.39 1.65 -3.91
CA LEU A 35 -4.36 1.61 -5.01
C LEU A 35 -3.88 0.65 -6.09
N ARG A 36 -4.81 -0.13 -6.65
CA ARG A 36 -4.50 -1.11 -7.69
C ARG A 36 -4.40 -0.41 -9.04
N GLY A 37 -3.28 -0.63 -9.73
CA GLY A 37 -3.12 -0.24 -11.13
C GLY A 37 -1.90 0.64 -11.34
N LYS A 38 -1.94 1.47 -12.39
CA LYS A 38 -0.84 2.35 -12.77
C LYS A 38 -1.35 3.74 -13.05
N ARG A 39 -0.54 4.75 -12.76
CA ARG A 39 -0.85 6.15 -13.08
C ARG A 39 -1.15 6.28 -14.59
N GLY A 40 -2.28 6.91 -14.92
CA GLY A 40 -2.71 7.12 -16.31
C GLY A 40 -3.47 5.94 -16.93
N GLN A 41 -3.58 4.80 -16.25
CA GLN A 41 -4.52 3.76 -16.63
C GLN A 41 -5.78 3.93 -15.79
N THR A 42 -6.89 4.27 -16.43
CA THR A 42 -8.20 4.20 -15.77
C THR A 42 -8.46 2.72 -15.47
N SER A 43 -8.37 2.35 -14.20
CA SER A 43 -9.07 1.17 -13.69
C SER A 43 -10.52 1.29 -14.16
N ALA A 44 -11.02 0.25 -14.83
CA ALA A 44 -12.39 0.24 -15.36
C ALA A 44 -13.33 0.80 -14.29
N LYS A 45 -14.12 1.81 -14.66
CA LYS A 45 -15.04 2.56 -13.80
C LYS A 45 -16.14 1.63 -13.25
N ASN A 46 -15.77 0.71 -12.37
CA ASN A 46 -16.73 0.10 -11.48
C ASN A 46 -17.01 1.12 -10.39
N ASN A 47 -18.29 1.36 -10.12
CA ASN A 47 -18.72 2.31 -9.07
C ASN A 47 -18.30 1.88 -7.66
N TRP A 48 -17.70 0.69 -7.51
CA TRP A 48 -17.35 0.08 -6.24
C TRP A 48 -15.88 -0.30 -6.24
N GLN A 49 -15.20 0.10 -5.16
CA GLN A 49 -13.84 -0.30 -4.83
C GLN A 49 -13.91 -1.24 -3.63
N LEU A 50 -13.07 -2.28 -3.63
CA LEU A 50 -12.94 -3.21 -2.51
C LEU A 50 -11.53 -3.10 -1.94
N PHE A 51 -11.44 -3.01 -0.63
CA PHE A 51 -10.18 -2.96 0.09
C PHE A 51 -10.16 -4.04 1.17
N TYR A 52 -8.98 -4.58 1.45
CA TYR A 52 -8.76 -5.32 2.69
C TYR A 52 -7.73 -4.60 3.56
N VAL A 53 -7.86 -4.80 4.88
CA VAL A 53 -6.92 -4.27 5.87
C VAL A 53 -5.80 -5.28 6.08
N ARG A 54 -4.55 -4.83 5.94
CA ARG A 54 -3.33 -5.58 6.27
C ARG A 54 -2.68 -4.96 7.50
N GLY A 55 -2.18 -5.79 8.41
CA GLY A 55 -1.48 -5.37 9.62
C GLY A 55 -2.28 -5.62 10.90
N VAL A 56 -1.56 -5.71 12.01
CA VAL A 56 -2.12 -5.92 13.36
C VAL A 56 -1.98 -4.66 14.21
N VAL A 57 -0.86 -3.95 14.07
CA VAL A 57 -0.61 -2.68 14.75
C VAL A 57 -1.32 -1.56 13.98
N PRO A 58 -2.21 -0.78 14.60
CA PRO A 58 -3.01 0.23 13.90
C PRO A 58 -2.19 1.27 13.11
N ASN A 59 -1.06 1.72 13.66
CA ASN A 59 -0.24 2.76 13.03
C ASN A 59 0.53 2.25 11.79
N GLU A 60 0.71 0.93 11.70
CA GLU A 60 1.36 0.25 10.58
C GLU A 60 0.34 -0.39 9.64
N ALA A 61 -0.95 -0.27 9.95
CA ALA A 61 -2.00 -0.85 9.16
C ALA A 61 -2.09 -0.17 7.79
N THR A 62 -2.44 -0.96 6.78
CA THR A 62 -2.52 -0.52 5.38
C THR A 62 -3.82 -1.00 4.76
N LEU A 63 -4.45 -0.16 3.94
CA LEU A 63 -5.53 -0.56 3.05
C LEU A 63 -4.97 -0.95 1.69
N VAL A 64 -5.39 -2.11 1.17
CA VAL A 64 -4.97 -2.59 -0.15
C VAL A 64 -6.19 -2.79 -1.04
N GLU A 65 -6.22 -2.08 -2.16
CA GLU A 65 -7.27 -2.20 -3.17
C GLU A 65 -7.17 -3.54 -3.91
N VAL A 66 -8.29 -4.22 -4.07
CA VAL A 66 -8.42 -5.50 -4.79
C VAL A 66 -9.57 -5.46 -5.78
N GLU A 67 -9.66 -6.47 -6.64
CA GLU A 67 -10.83 -6.60 -7.50
C GLU A 67 -12.09 -6.81 -6.64
N PRO A 68 -13.22 -6.15 -6.96
CA PRO A 68 -14.46 -6.28 -6.20
C PRO A 68 -15.16 -7.61 -6.53
N ARG A 69 -14.55 -8.73 -6.12
CA ARG A 69 -15.00 -10.10 -6.35
C ARG A 69 -14.77 -10.97 -5.12
N VAL A 70 -15.62 -11.99 -4.94
CA VAL A 70 -15.58 -12.87 -3.76
C VAL A 70 -14.23 -13.58 -3.60
N GLN A 71 -13.56 -13.92 -4.70
CA GLN A 71 -12.24 -14.57 -4.69
C GLN A 71 -11.12 -13.70 -4.09
N SER A 72 -11.34 -12.39 -3.98
CA SER A 72 -10.39 -11.47 -3.35
C SER A 72 -10.51 -11.43 -1.82
N LEU A 73 -11.56 -12.05 -1.25
CA LEU A 73 -11.73 -12.18 0.18
C LEU A 73 -11.02 -13.42 0.70
N ARG A 74 -10.31 -13.28 1.82
CA ARG A 74 -9.74 -14.39 2.56
C ARG A 74 -10.04 -14.22 4.04
N SER A 75 -10.45 -15.31 4.68
CA SER A 75 -10.56 -15.33 6.14
C SER A 75 -9.18 -15.12 6.75
N ARG A 76 -9.11 -14.27 7.77
CA ARG A 76 -7.94 -14.21 8.65
C ARG A 76 -8.06 -15.40 9.60
N THR A 77 -7.56 -16.57 9.20
CA THR A 77 -7.44 -17.68 10.14
C THR A 77 -6.35 -17.29 11.15
N ALA A 78 -6.72 -17.28 12.43
CA ALA A 78 -5.80 -17.06 13.55
C ALA A 78 -4.88 -18.27 13.75
#